data_AF-A0A420N7X5-F1
#
_entry.id   AF-A0A420N7X5-F1
#
_cell.length_a   1.000
_cell.length_b   1.000
_cell.length_c   1.000
_cell.angle_alpha   90.00
_cell.angle_beta   90.00
_cell.angle_gamma   90.00
#
_symmetry.space_group_name_H-M   'P 1'
#
loop_
_entity.id
_entity.type
_entity.pdbx_description
1 polymer ?
#
loop_
_entity_poly.entity_id
_entity_poly.type
_entity_poly.pdbx_seq_one_letter_code
_entity_poly.pdbx_strand_id
1 'polypeptide(L)'
;MSNLERADTPTTHEKFTNNFNNLPREIRDIIVALLHDGSMSLECTYLISQSHWKDTFLRIHFVWDIEKDLVQAKDQEATSGPFEWNWEKLARQILAEISPPETDDEIGPVGEDCQDEIEIAWSYQKFRLNVPPGLTNRRRVWQILINVSQRRRNGASHGQHG
;
A
#
# COMPACT_ATOMS: atom_id res chain seq x y z
N MET A 1 5.90 12.62 -14.39
CA MET A 1 4.82 12.67 -13.37
C MET A 1 5.42 12.24 -12.04
N SER A 2 5.15 12.97 -10.95
CA SER A 2 5.59 12.60 -9.59
C SER A 2 4.57 11.63 -8.98
N ASN A 3 5.03 10.60 -8.26
CA ASN A 3 4.14 9.68 -7.53
C ASN A 3 3.55 10.32 -6.26
N LEU A 4 4.29 11.23 -5.64
CA LEU A 4 3.83 11.97 -4.47
C LEU A 4 3.16 13.26 -4.95
N GLU A 5 1.88 13.39 -4.63
CA GLU A 5 1.04 14.54 -4.93
C GLU A 5 0.64 15.28 -3.66
N ARG A 6 0.14 16.51 -3.80
CA ARG A 6 -0.36 17.29 -2.68
C ARG A 6 -1.65 16.65 -2.15
N ALA A 7 -1.82 16.66 -0.83
CA ALA A 7 -3.06 16.25 -0.22
C ALA A 7 -4.17 17.26 -0.58
N ASP A 8 -5.38 16.75 -0.80
CA ASP A 8 -6.55 17.61 -0.86
C ASP A 8 -6.76 18.25 0.52
N THR A 9 -7.48 19.37 0.56
CA THR A 9 -7.94 19.94 1.84
C THR A 9 -8.71 18.86 2.60
N PRO A 10 -8.29 18.50 3.82
CA PRO A 10 -8.90 17.40 4.55
C PRO A 10 -10.40 17.62 4.69
N THR A 11 -11.17 16.64 4.26
CA THR A 11 -12.61 16.58 4.51
C THR A 11 -12.83 16.47 6.02
N THR A 12 -13.74 17.29 6.53
CA THR A 12 -13.97 17.66 7.93
C THR A 12 -14.19 16.45 8.88
N HIS A 13 -13.12 15.77 9.29
CA HIS A 13 -13.15 14.72 10.31
C HIS A 13 -12.34 15.09 11.55
N GLU A 14 -12.27 16.38 11.88
CA GLU A 14 -11.52 16.91 13.04
C GLU A 14 -11.82 16.15 14.34
N LYS A 15 -13.08 15.75 14.57
CA LYS A 15 -13.46 14.94 15.74
C LYS A 15 -12.76 13.59 15.78
N PHE A 16 -12.70 12.87 14.65
CA PHE A 16 -12.01 11.58 14.59
C PHE A 16 -10.51 11.79 14.78
N THR A 17 -9.91 12.73 14.06
CA THR A 17 -8.48 13.02 14.13
C THR A 17 -8.05 13.40 15.55
N ASN A 18 -8.82 14.25 16.23
CA ASN A 18 -8.58 14.60 17.62
C ASN A 18 -8.72 13.40 18.56
N ASN A 19 -9.77 12.59 18.39
CA ASN A 19 -9.95 11.39 19.21
C ASN A 19 -8.81 10.39 19.01
N PHE A 20 -8.40 10.15 17.75
CA PHE A 20 -7.28 9.28 17.41
C PHE A 20 -5.98 9.77 18.04
N ASN A 21 -5.67 11.07 17.92
CA ASN A 21 -4.48 11.68 18.51
C ASN A 21 -4.50 11.69 20.06
N ASN A 22 -5.66 11.55 20.69
CA ASN A 22 -5.79 11.43 22.14
C ASN A 22 -5.69 9.98 22.66
N LEU A 23 -5.66 8.97 21.79
CA LEU A 23 -5.45 7.59 22.21
C LEU A 23 -4.05 7.39 22.81
N PRO A 24 -3.87 6.44 23.76
CA PRO A 24 -2.54 6.00 24.16
C PRO A 24 -1.70 5.57 22.96
N ARG A 25 -0.39 5.82 23.03
CA ARG A 25 0.53 5.57 21.92
C ARG A 25 0.45 4.12 21.46
N GLU A 26 0.38 3.18 22.40
CA GLU A 26 0.32 1.75 22.15
C GLU A 26 -0.89 1.38 21.27
N ILE A 27 -2.03 2.02 21.53
CA ILE A 27 -3.27 1.80 20.76
C ILE A 27 -3.14 2.40 19.37
N ARG A 28 -2.57 3.61 19.23
CA ARG A 28 -2.30 4.21 17.92
C ARG A 28 -1.36 3.34 17.10
N ASP A 29 -0.28 2.86 17.71
CA ASP A 29 0.73 2.03 17.05
C ASP A 29 0.10 0.71 16.56
N ILE A 30 -0.82 0.11 17.33
CA ILE A 30 -1.60 -1.07 16.89
C ILE A 30 -2.49 -0.73 15.70
N ILE A 31 -3.27 0.37 15.76
CA ILE A 31 -4.16 0.78 14.66
C ILE A 31 -3.37 1.03 13.38
N VAL A 32 -2.24 1.73 13.48
CA VAL A 32 -1.36 2.02 12.35
C VAL A 32 -0.74 0.74 11.78
N ALA A 33 -0.34 -0.21 12.64
CA ALA A 33 0.19 -1.50 12.19
C ALA A 33 -0.84 -2.29 11.36
N LEU A 34 -2.13 -2.22 11.71
CA LEU A 34 -3.20 -2.89 10.96
C LEU A 34 -3.37 -2.35 9.54
N LEU A 35 -2.89 -1.14 9.24
CA LEU A 35 -2.92 -0.58 7.89
C LEU A 35 -2.05 -1.37 6.89
N HIS A 36 -1.09 -2.16 7.36
CA HIS A 36 -0.22 -2.96 6.49
C HIS A 36 -0.83 -4.28 6.04
N ASP A 37 -1.82 -4.78 6.79
CA ASP A 37 -2.31 -6.16 6.66
C ASP A 37 -3.67 -6.27 5.94
N GLY A 38 -4.35 -5.15 5.70
CA GLY A 38 -5.67 -5.11 5.08
C GLY A 38 -5.66 -4.81 3.58
N SER A 39 -6.67 -5.30 2.86
CA SER A 39 -7.02 -4.76 1.54
C SER A 39 -7.61 -3.36 1.75
N MET A 40 -6.83 -2.34 1.40
CA MET A 40 -7.24 -0.95 1.56
C MET A 40 -7.84 -0.41 0.26
N SER A 41 -8.97 0.30 0.37
CA SER A 41 -9.48 1.13 -0.72
C SER A 41 -8.41 2.12 -1.18
N LEU A 42 -8.38 2.43 -2.48
CA LEU A 42 -7.52 3.48 -3.02
C LEU A 42 -8.04 4.89 -2.68
N GLU A 43 -9.29 5.00 -2.23
CA GLU A 43 -9.88 6.26 -1.79
C GLU A 43 -9.24 6.72 -0.48
N CYS A 44 -8.78 7.97 -0.47
CA CYS A 44 -8.19 8.59 0.73
C CYS A 44 -9.29 9.03 1.68
N THR A 45 -9.13 8.68 2.95
CA THR A 45 -10.10 8.97 4.01
C THR A 45 -9.72 10.22 4.80
N TYR A 46 -8.44 10.59 4.81
CA TYR A 46 -7.87 11.71 5.55
C TYR A 46 -8.17 11.67 7.07
N LEU A 47 -8.52 10.49 7.60
CA LEU A 47 -8.86 10.28 9.02
C LEU A 47 -7.62 10.25 9.91
N ILE A 48 -6.58 9.60 9.40
CA ILE A 48 -5.26 9.50 10.02
C ILE A 48 -4.35 10.56 9.37
N SER A 49 -3.55 11.27 10.16
CA SER A 49 -2.71 12.35 9.64
C SER A 49 -1.68 11.85 8.62
N GLN A 50 -1.28 12.74 7.71
CA GLN A 50 -0.26 12.44 6.69
C GLN A 50 1.08 12.01 7.30
N SER A 51 1.41 12.51 8.49
CA SER A 51 2.59 12.07 9.25
C SER A 51 2.55 10.59 9.64
N HIS A 52 1.40 10.08 10.12
CA HIS A 52 1.24 8.66 10.43
C HIS A 52 1.28 7.81 9.16
N TRP A 53 0.67 8.28 8.06
CA TRP A 53 0.76 7.58 6.77
C TRP A 53 2.17 7.54 6.19
N LYS A 54 2.98 8.59 6.40
CA LYS A 54 4.41 8.59 6.06
C LYS A 54 5.16 7.53 6.86
N ASP A 55 4.89 7.42 8.15
CA ASP A 55 5.49 6.39 9.01
C ASP A 55 5.06 4.98 8.57
N THR A 56 3.78 4.79 8.21
CA THR A 56 3.27 3.56 7.58
C THR A 56 4.06 3.25 6.30
N PHE A 57 4.22 4.22 5.40
CA PHE A 57 4.95 4.05 4.15
C PHE A 57 6.41 3.60 4.37
N LEU A 58 7.11 4.22 5.32
CA LEU A 58 8.49 3.87 5.68
C LEU A 58 8.62 2.49 6.33
N ARG A 59 7.53 1.91 6.84
CA ARG A 59 7.48 0.57 7.45
C ARG A 59 7.06 -0.52 6.47
N ILE A 60 6.77 -0.19 5.20
CA ILE A 60 6.39 -1.21 4.22
C ILE A 60 7.60 -2.11 3.94
N HIS A 61 7.48 -3.38 4.33
CA HIS A 61 8.57 -4.36 4.30
C HIS A 61 9.28 -4.49 2.95
N PHE A 62 8.55 -4.45 1.85
CA PHE A 62 9.12 -4.61 0.50
C PHE A 62 9.67 -3.31 -0.10
N VAL A 63 9.63 -2.20 0.65
CA VAL A 63 10.07 -0.84 0.27
C VAL A 63 11.30 -0.41 1.09
N TRP A 64 12.09 -1.38 1.55
CA TRP A 64 13.18 -1.19 2.51
C TRP A 64 14.37 -0.36 2.00
N ASP A 65 14.51 -0.16 0.69
CA ASP A 65 15.62 0.53 0.03
C ASP A 65 15.37 2.04 -0.18
N ILE A 66 14.27 2.57 0.36
CA ILE A 66 14.01 4.01 0.28
C ILE A 66 14.98 4.79 1.17
N GLU A 67 15.63 5.78 0.57
CA GLU A 67 16.46 6.75 1.27
C GLU A 67 15.60 7.63 2.19
N LYS A 68 15.71 7.39 3.49
CA LYS A 68 14.96 8.13 4.52
C LYS A 68 15.24 9.63 4.49
N ASP A 69 16.47 10.01 4.13
CA ASP A 69 16.88 11.41 4.02
C ASP A 69 16.12 12.14 2.90
N LEU A 70 15.86 11.47 1.77
CA LEU A 70 15.05 12.02 0.67
C LEU A 70 13.58 12.18 1.08
N VAL A 71 13.04 11.20 1.82
CA VAL A 71 11.68 11.29 2.37
C VAL A 71 11.56 12.45 3.34
N GLN A 72 12.54 12.62 4.23
CA GLN A 72 12.57 13.73 5.17
C GLN A 72 12.70 15.08 4.45
N ALA A 73 13.58 15.20 3.46
CA ALA A 73 13.72 16.40 2.65
C ALA A 73 12.41 16.78 1.95
N LYS A 74 11.71 15.80 1.37
CA LYS A 74 10.39 16.01 0.76
C LYS A 74 9.36 16.49 1.78
N ASP A 75 9.32 15.89 2.96
CA ASP A 75 8.40 16.29 4.03
C ASP A 75 8.67 17.72 4.56
N GLN A 76 9.93 18.17 4.53
CA GLN A 76 10.29 19.56 4.87
C GLN A 76 9.79 20.58 3.85
N GLU A 77 9.61 20.20 2.57
CA GLU A 77 8.98 21.07 1.56
C GLU A 77 7.54 21.41 1.95
N ALA A 78 6.81 20.44 2.52
CA ALA A 78 5.44 20.63 3.03
C ALA A 78 5.43 21.45 4.33
N THR A 79 6.35 21.17 5.26
CA THR A 79 6.47 21.92 6.53
C THR A 79 6.72 23.41 6.30
N SER A 80 7.43 23.74 5.22
CA SER A 80 7.75 25.13 4.85
C SER A 80 6.68 25.79 3.97
N GLY A 81 5.64 25.05 3.56
CA GLY A 81 4.60 25.50 2.62
C GLY A 81 3.19 25.43 3.21
N PRO A 82 2.17 25.98 2.52
CA PRO A 82 0.77 25.93 2.97
C PRO A 82 0.08 24.61 2.55
N PHE A 83 0.82 23.50 2.45
CA PHE A 83 0.29 22.23 1.93
C PHE A 83 0.90 21.02 2.64
N GLU A 84 0.22 19.88 2.58
CA GLU A 84 0.76 18.58 2.98
C GLU A 84 0.93 17.67 1.76
N TRP A 85 1.86 16.71 1.86
CA TRP A 85 1.96 15.63 0.88
C TRP A 85 0.94 14.52 1.17
N ASN A 86 0.38 13.93 0.11
CA ASN A 86 -0.60 12.84 0.21
C ASN A 86 0.09 11.48 0.42
N TRP A 87 0.67 11.30 1.60
CA TRP A 87 1.27 10.05 2.04
C TRP A 87 0.24 8.91 2.12
N GLU A 88 -1.02 9.22 2.48
CA GLU A 88 -2.11 8.24 2.48
C GLU A 88 -2.29 7.59 1.11
N LYS A 89 -2.42 8.41 0.06
CA LYS A 89 -2.61 7.92 -1.31
C LYS A 89 -1.43 7.05 -1.73
N LEU A 90 -0.21 7.52 -1.52
CA LEU A 90 0.99 6.78 -1.92
C LEU A 90 1.06 5.43 -1.19
N ALA A 91 0.84 5.40 0.13
CA ALA A 91 0.85 4.17 0.91
C ALA A 91 -0.24 3.18 0.44
N ARG A 92 -1.47 3.66 0.21
CA ARG A 92 -2.58 2.84 -0.31
C ARG A 92 -2.27 2.26 -1.69
N GLN A 93 -1.75 3.07 -2.61
CA GLN A 93 -1.39 2.62 -3.96
C GLN A 93 -0.26 1.59 -3.92
N ILE A 94 0.73 1.75 -3.05
CA ILE A 94 1.86 0.82 -2.90
C ILE A 94 1.42 -0.50 -2.26
N LEU A 95 0.57 -0.44 -1.23
CA LEU A 95 0.04 -1.60 -0.52
C LEU A 95 -1.08 -2.31 -1.30
N ALA A 96 -1.63 -1.69 -2.34
CA ALA A 96 -2.68 -2.26 -3.16
C ALA A 96 -2.30 -3.67 -3.63
N GLU A 97 -3.28 -4.56 -3.63
CA GLU A 97 -3.11 -5.89 -4.19
C GLU A 97 -2.95 -5.78 -5.69
N ILE A 98 -1.84 -6.31 -6.19
CA ILE A 98 -1.64 -6.52 -7.61
C ILE A 98 -2.07 -7.95 -7.88
N SER A 99 -3.22 -8.13 -8.49
CA SER A 99 -3.72 -9.43 -8.91
C SER A 99 -3.60 -9.53 -10.43
N PRO A 100 -3.10 -10.67 -10.95
CA PRO A 100 -3.24 -10.92 -12.37
C PRO A 100 -4.74 -10.95 -12.73
N PRO A 101 -5.09 -10.58 -13.98
CA PRO A 101 -6.45 -10.74 -14.44
C PRO A 101 -6.88 -12.18 -14.14
N GLU A 102 -8.09 -12.35 -13.59
CA GLU A 102 -8.71 -13.66 -13.58
C GLU A 102 -8.74 -14.09 -15.04
N THR A 103 -7.98 -15.13 -15.37
CA THR A 103 -8.13 -15.80 -16.65
C THR A 103 -9.53 -16.39 -16.60
N ASP A 104 -10.52 -15.68 -17.12
CA ASP A 104 -11.76 -16.32 -17.55
C ASP A 104 -11.33 -17.53 -18.41
N ASP A 105 -11.96 -18.67 -18.16
CA ASP A 105 -11.67 -19.99 -18.73
C ASP A 105 -11.85 -20.09 -20.27
N GLU A 106 -11.58 -19.04 -21.04
CA GLU A 106 -11.75 -18.96 -22.50
C GLU A 106 -10.56 -18.37 -23.27
N ILE A 107 -9.30 -18.56 -22.83
CA ILE A 107 -8.15 -18.22 -23.67
C ILE A 107 -7.63 -19.48 -24.37
N GLY A 108 -7.82 -19.53 -25.69
CA GLY A 108 -7.25 -20.50 -26.61
C GLY A 108 -5.71 -20.51 -26.62
N PRO A 109 -5.07 -21.21 -27.57
CA PRO A 109 -3.66 -21.61 -27.45
C PRO A 109 -2.75 -20.40 -27.22
N VAL A 110 -1.97 -20.49 -26.14
CA VAL A 110 -0.97 -19.51 -25.68
C VAL A 110 -0.02 -19.17 -26.84
N GLY A 111 -0.23 -18.01 -27.46
CA GLY A 111 0.69 -17.40 -28.41
C GLY A 111 1.78 -16.61 -27.68
N GLU A 112 2.86 -16.27 -28.39
CA GLU A 112 3.97 -15.45 -27.87
C GLU A 112 3.53 -14.06 -27.35
N ASP A 113 2.30 -13.63 -27.63
CA ASP A 113 1.71 -12.35 -27.20
C ASP A 113 1.28 -12.31 -25.71
N CYS A 114 1.27 -13.45 -24.99
CA CYS A 114 0.80 -13.50 -23.59
C CYS A 114 1.80 -12.95 -22.55
N GLN A 115 3.05 -12.70 -22.95
CA GLN A 115 4.10 -12.24 -22.03
C GLN A 115 3.86 -10.79 -21.58
N ASP A 116 3.40 -9.95 -22.52
CA ASP A 116 3.12 -8.53 -22.29
C ASP A 116 1.92 -8.36 -21.35
N GLU A 117 0.91 -9.21 -21.46
CA GLU A 117 -0.27 -9.20 -20.59
C GLU A 117 0.08 -9.57 -19.14
N ILE A 118 0.98 -10.54 -18.93
CA ILE A 118 1.47 -10.93 -17.61
C ILE A 118 2.33 -9.82 -16.99
N GLU A 119 3.12 -9.09 -17.79
CA GLU A 119 3.92 -7.98 -17.30
C GLU A 119 3.03 -6.78 -16.90
N ILE A 120 1.98 -6.50 -17.68
CA ILE A 120 0.96 -5.49 -17.35
C ILE A 120 0.18 -5.88 -16.09
N ALA A 121 -0.15 -7.17 -15.93
CA ALA A 121 -0.88 -7.72 -14.80
C ALA A 121 -0.20 -7.46 -13.46
N TRP A 122 1.13 -7.44 -13.43
CA TRP A 122 1.92 -7.16 -12.22
C TRP A 122 2.33 -5.68 -12.08
N SER A 123 1.81 -4.79 -12.93
CA SER A 123 2.25 -3.40 -12.99
C SER A 123 1.51 -2.45 -12.04
N TYR A 124 2.26 -1.52 -11.45
CA TYR A 124 1.73 -0.38 -10.71
C TYR A 124 1.08 0.70 -11.60
N GLN A 125 1.13 0.54 -12.93
CA GLN A 125 0.52 1.44 -13.90
C GLN A 125 -0.99 1.58 -13.69
N LYS A 126 -1.69 0.50 -13.29
CA LYS A 126 -3.12 0.52 -12.93
C LYS A 126 -3.41 1.49 -11.77
N PHE A 127 -2.45 1.65 -10.86
CA PHE A 127 -2.52 2.58 -9.73
C PHE A 127 -1.94 3.96 -10.04
N ARG A 128 -1.58 4.23 -11.30
CA ARG A 128 -0.96 5.48 -11.77
C ARG A 128 0.37 5.79 -11.08
N LEU A 129 1.08 4.77 -10.63
CA LEU A 129 2.40 4.89 -10.04
C LEU A 129 3.48 4.56 -11.08
N ASN A 130 4.47 5.44 -11.20
CA ASN A 130 5.66 5.23 -12.01
C ASN A 130 6.80 4.76 -11.10
N VAL A 131 7.04 3.45 -11.04
CA VAL A 131 8.01 2.86 -10.11
C VAL A 131 9.02 1.98 -10.85
N PRO A 132 10.23 1.80 -10.30
CA PRO A 132 11.20 0.89 -10.88
C PRO A 132 10.66 -0.55 -10.93
N PRO A 133 10.99 -1.35 -11.97
CA PRO A 133 10.58 -2.75 -12.07
C PRO A 133 10.97 -3.59 -10.84
N GLY A 134 12.10 -3.25 -10.19
CA GLY A 134 12.54 -3.91 -8.97
C GLY A 134 11.56 -3.78 -7.80
N LEU A 135 10.77 -2.70 -7.74
CA LEU A 135 9.73 -2.54 -6.72
C LEU A 135 8.54 -3.48 -6.97
N THR A 136 8.11 -3.58 -8.23
CA THR A 136 7.06 -4.51 -8.68
C THR A 136 7.41 -5.95 -8.30
N ASN A 137 8.63 -6.40 -8.59
CA ASN A 137 9.07 -7.76 -8.26
C ASN A 137 9.07 -8.02 -6.76
N ARG A 138 9.51 -7.05 -5.94
CA ARG A 138 9.48 -7.18 -4.48
C ARG A 138 8.05 -7.26 -3.94
N ARG A 139 7.12 -6.45 -4.46
CA ARG A 139 5.70 -6.53 -4.11
C ARG A 139 5.12 -7.91 -4.44
N ARG A 140 5.38 -8.42 -5.64
CA ARG A 140 4.93 -9.76 -6.08
C ARG A 140 5.43 -10.87 -5.15
N VAL A 141 6.72 -10.89 -4.84
CA VAL A 141 7.30 -11.87 -3.90
C VAL A 141 6.65 -11.75 -2.52
N TRP A 142 6.45 -10.53 -2.03
CA TRP A 142 5.81 -10.30 -0.74
C TRP A 142 4.36 -10.79 -0.68
N GLN A 143 3.57 -10.53 -1.73
CA GLN A 143 2.20 -11.06 -1.83
C GLN A 143 2.17 -12.59 -1.83
N ILE A 144 3.06 -13.24 -2.58
CA ILE A 144 3.16 -14.70 -2.60
C ILE A 144 3.47 -15.24 -1.19
N LEU A 145 4.40 -14.62 -0.47
CA LEU A 145 4.75 -15.02 0.90
C LEU A 145 3.57 -14.88 1.87
N ILE A 146 2.82 -13.78 1.78
CA ILE A 146 1.60 -13.57 2.58
C ILE A 146 0.56 -14.65 2.26
N ASN A 147 0.28 -14.89 0.98
CA ASN A 147 -0.73 -15.84 0.53
C ASN A 147 -0.39 -17.28 0.95
N VAL A 148 0.87 -17.69 0.80
CA VAL A 148 1.34 -19.01 1.26
C VAL A 148 1.18 -19.15 2.79
N SER A 149 1.51 -18.09 3.54
CA SER A 149 1.38 -18.08 5.00
C SER A 149 -0.08 -18.13 5.46
N GLN A 150 -0.98 -17.45 4.76
CA GLN A 150 -2.44 -17.51 5.01
C GLN A 150 -3.00 -18.90 4.68
N ARG A 151 -2.64 -19.49 3.54
CA ARG A 151 -3.07 -20.85 3.16
C ARG A 151 -2.63 -21.90 4.18
N ARG A 152 -1.40 -21.81 4.70
CA ARG A 152 -0.91 -22.70 5.76
C ARG A 152 -1.71 -22.58 7.06
N ARG A 153 -2.07 -21.36 7.46
CA ARG A 153 -2.92 -21.11 8.64
C ARG A 153 -4.34 -21.69 8.46
N ASN A 154 -4.94 -21.51 7.28
CA ASN A 154 -6.29 -22.00 6.99
C ASN A 154 -6.34 -23.52 6.78
N GLY A 155 -5.27 -24.13 6.23
CA GLY A 155 -5.16 -25.58 6.09
C GLY A 155 -4.95 -26.29 7.43
N ALA A 156 -4.30 -25.64 8.40
CA ALA A 156 -4.12 -26.19 9.75
C ALA A 156 -5.41 -26.22 10.58
N SER A 157 -6.41 -25.37 10.27
CA SER A 157 -7.69 -25.36 10.99
C SER A 157 -8.67 -26.46 10.56
N HIS A 158 -8.43 -27.11 9.42
CA HIS A 158 -9.30 -28.17 8.87
C HIS A 158 -8.86 -29.59 9.26
N GLY A 159 -7.78 -29.72 10.04
CA GLY A 159 -7.22 -31.02 10.45
C GLY A 159 -7.67 -31.55 11.82
N GLN A 160 -8.66 -30.91 12.48
CA GLN A 160 -9.17 -31.35 13.79
C GLN A 160 -10.68 -31.60 13.76
N HIS A 161 -11.12 -32.58 12.98
CA HIS A 161 -12.34 -33.32 13.28
C HIS A 161 -12.15 -34.75 12.74
N GLY A 162 -11.60 -35.60 13.60
CA GLY A 162 -11.57 -37.06 13.46
C GLY A 162 -12.16 -37.66 14.71
#